data_AF-A0A1I0Q7Y2-F1
#
_entry.id   AF-A0A1I0Q7Y2-F1
#
_cell.length_a   1.000
_cell.length_b   1.000
_cell.length_c   1.000
_cell.angle_alpha   90.00
_cell.angle_beta   90.00
_cell.angle_gamma   90.00
#
_symmetry.space_group_name_H-M   'P 1'
#
loop_
_entity.id
_entity.type
_entity.pdbx_description
1 polymer ?
#
loop_
_entity_poly.entity_id
_entity_poly.type
_entity_poly.pdbx_seq_one_letter_code
_entity_poly.pdbx_strand_id
1 'polypeptide(L)'
;MSDDISEHPDRPQRGQVLFAALLLICATLLIAALGSQTKWLDGKDFFAQPRFWPAIGVGGMVVFTALHFWYLPRKPRRLPRWMREADWLQWAESLFWGVLALALSLWLGPIKAAPYVFLVATIRVTWLYQHWTDRREAKVWASVVEWAGWFLAYVLLVPIIGYLPVTVAFTVLLTWRVGYRDHIMMWSAVLFAIAVVLVFKSFLQVKIPGSALYEYLPGALRSFFILNF
;
A
#
# COMPACT_ATOMS: atom_id res chain seq x y z
N MET A 1 -15.95 16.49 4.86
CA MET A 1 -16.00 15.01 4.91
C MET A 1 -14.95 14.53 5.90
N SER A 2 -15.03 15.02 7.14
CA SER A 2 -14.03 14.80 8.20
C SER A 2 -14.64 14.30 9.50
N ASP A 3 -15.97 14.22 9.60
CA ASP A 3 -16.59 14.11 10.93
C ASP A 3 -17.18 12.72 11.23
N ASP A 4 -17.03 11.75 10.31
CA ASP A 4 -17.50 10.36 10.50
C ASP A 4 -16.37 9.32 10.63
N ILE A 5 -15.11 9.73 10.48
CA ILE A 5 -13.95 8.81 10.59
C ILE A 5 -13.45 8.73 12.04
N SER A 6 -13.74 9.71 12.89
CA SER A 6 -13.58 9.61 14.34
C SER A 6 -14.82 8.97 14.97
N GLU A 7 -14.65 7.77 15.51
CA GLU A 7 -15.50 7.21 16.60
C GLU A 7 -16.95 6.79 16.29
N HIS A 8 -17.16 5.84 15.37
CA HIS A 8 -18.28 4.92 15.60
C HIS A 8 -17.84 3.87 16.64
N PRO A 9 -18.45 3.82 17.84
CA PRO A 9 -18.03 2.91 18.93
C PRO A 9 -18.18 1.42 18.59
N ASP A 10 -18.90 1.10 17.52
CA ASP A 10 -19.26 -0.26 17.11
C ASP A 10 -18.47 -0.79 15.91
N ARG A 11 -17.34 -0.14 15.53
CA ARG A 11 -16.53 -0.62 14.41
C ARG A 11 -15.99 -2.02 14.74
N PRO A 12 -16.26 -3.04 13.91
CA PRO A 12 -15.71 -4.37 14.11
C PRO A 12 -14.18 -4.29 14.03
N GLN A 13 -13.48 -4.39 15.17
CA GLN A 13 -12.02 -4.55 15.23
C GLN A 13 -11.55 -5.93 14.71
N ARG A 14 -12.47 -6.70 14.12
CA ARG A 14 -12.36 -8.13 13.80
C ARG A 14 -11.26 -8.39 12.75
N GLY A 15 -11.21 -7.58 11.70
CA GLY A 15 -10.20 -7.70 10.63
C GLY A 15 -8.84 -7.11 10.98
N GLN A 16 -8.73 -6.19 11.95
CA GLN A 16 -7.49 -5.47 12.23
C GLN A 16 -6.41 -6.36 12.86
N VAL A 17 -6.78 -7.25 13.79
CA VAL A 17 -5.82 -8.17 14.43
C VAL A 17 -5.28 -9.17 13.41
N LEU A 18 -6.15 -9.77 12.59
CA LEU A 18 -5.76 -10.70 11.54
C LEU A 18 -4.90 -10.01 10.47
N PHE A 19 -5.29 -8.81 10.03
CA PHE A 19 -4.52 -8.00 9.10
C PHE A 19 -3.12 -7.71 9.64
N ALA A 20 -3.02 -7.21 10.87
CA ALA A 20 -1.75 -6.88 11.48
C ALA A 20 -0.87 -8.13 11.71
N ALA A 21 -1.47 -9.27 12.08
CA ALA A 21 -0.75 -10.53 12.21
C ALA A 21 -0.22 -11.03 10.87
N LEU A 22 -1.06 -11.10 9.84
CA LEU A 22 -0.68 -11.51 8.48
C LEU A 22 0.39 -10.59 7.91
N LEU A 23 0.20 -9.27 8.01
CA LEU A 23 1.16 -8.28 7.53
C LEU A 23 2.51 -8.41 8.25
N LEU A 24 2.51 -8.65 9.56
CA LEU A 24 3.74 -8.86 10.33
C LEU A 24 4.46 -10.16 9.92
N ILE A 25 3.73 -11.25 9.69
CA ILE A 25 4.29 -12.50 9.18
C ILE A 25 4.91 -12.28 7.80
N CYS A 26 4.17 -11.65 6.87
CA CYS A 26 4.71 -11.37 5.54
C CYS A 26 5.93 -10.43 5.58
N ALA A 27 5.90 -9.37 6.38
CA ALA A 27 7.01 -8.44 6.51
C ALA A 27 8.27 -9.11 7.11
N THR A 28 8.10 -9.99 8.09
CA THR A 28 9.23 -10.75 8.66
C THR A 28 9.80 -11.78 7.68
N LEU A 29 8.95 -12.44 6.88
CA LEU A 29 9.43 -13.30 5.79
C LEU A 29 10.18 -12.50 4.72
N LEU A 30 9.69 -11.32 4.34
CA LEU A 30 10.36 -10.45 3.37
C LEU A 30 11.73 -9.97 3.86
N ILE A 31 11.85 -9.55 5.12
CA ILE A 31 13.15 -9.10 5.64
C ILE A 31 14.15 -10.26 5.77
N ALA A 32 13.66 -11.46 6.12
CA ALA A 32 14.48 -12.67 6.13
C ALA A 32 14.95 -13.06 4.73
N ALA A 33 14.08 -12.94 3.72
CA ALA A 33 14.41 -13.21 2.33
C ALA A 33 15.34 -12.15 1.70
N LEU A 34 15.42 -10.95 2.28
CA LEU A 34 16.15 -9.84 1.66
C LEU A 34 17.63 -10.13 1.41
N GLY A 35 18.25 -10.90 2.32
CA GLY A 35 19.66 -11.28 2.20
C GLY A 35 19.97 -12.18 1.00
N SER A 36 19.02 -13.00 0.55
CA SER A 36 19.21 -13.86 -0.63
C SER A 36 18.84 -13.17 -1.94
N GLN A 37 17.98 -12.16 -1.89
CA GLN A 37 17.50 -11.42 -3.08
C GLN A 37 18.37 -10.22 -3.45
N THR A 38 19.12 -9.65 -2.50
CA THR A 38 19.89 -8.42 -2.73
C THR A 38 21.33 -8.54 -2.24
N LYS A 39 22.28 -8.05 -3.03
CA LYS A 39 23.72 -8.05 -2.71
C LYS A 39 24.19 -6.66 -2.33
N TRP A 40 25.13 -6.61 -1.38
CA TRP A 40 25.99 -5.43 -1.18
C TRP A 40 27.03 -5.40 -2.29
N LEU A 41 27.32 -4.22 -2.84
CA LEU A 41 28.27 -4.06 -3.94
C LEU A 41 29.48 -3.27 -3.44
N ASP A 42 30.68 -3.78 -3.72
CA ASP A 42 31.93 -3.10 -3.39
C ASP A 42 32.11 -1.85 -4.27
N GLY A 43 32.65 -0.78 -3.67
CA GLY A 43 32.91 0.48 -4.38
C GLY A 43 31.66 1.29 -4.75
N LYS A 44 30.49 0.98 -4.17
CA LYS A 44 29.27 1.77 -4.32
C LYS A 44 28.97 2.57 -3.05
N ASP A 45 28.49 3.81 -3.25
CA ASP A 45 28.05 4.67 -2.15
C ASP A 45 26.95 4.00 -1.33
N PHE A 46 26.97 4.23 -0.03
CA PHE A 46 26.09 3.55 0.94
C PHE A 46 24.60 3.69 0.62
N PHE A 47 24.15 4.87 0.21
CA PHE A 47 22.74 5.14 -0.14
C PHE A 47 22.35 4.64 -1.54
N ALA A 48 23.33 4.32 -2.39
CA ALA A 48 23.14 3.78 -3.72
C ALA A 48 23.15 2.23 -3.75
N GLN A 49 23.33 1.59 -2.59
CA GLN A 49 23.35 0.14 -2.43
C GLN A 49 21.98 -0.46 -2.78
N PRO A 50 21.90 -1.50 -3.63
CA PRO A 50 20.63 -2.13 -4.02
C PRO A 50 19.80 -2.64 -2.84
N ARG A 51 20.46 -3.05 -1.74
CA ARG A 51 19.82 -3.58 -0.54
C ARG A 51 19.32 -2.51 0.44
N PHE A 52 19.87 -1.30 0.39
CA PHE A 52 19.66 -0.29 1.44
C PHE A 52 18.20 0.16 1.56
N TRP A 53 17.60 0.66 0.48
CA TRP A 53 16.21 1.14 0.50
C TRP A 53 15.18 0.02 0.75
N PRO A 54 15.30 -1.17 0.14
CA PRO A 54 14.46 -2.31 0.51
C PRO A 54 14.58 -2.68 1.99
N ALA A 55 15.78 -2.66 2.58
CA ALA A 55 15.98 -2.97 4.00
C ALA A 55 15.29 -1.96 4.91
N ILE A 56 15.38 -0.67 4.60
CA ILE A 56 14.67 0.38 5.34
C ILE A 56 13.16 0.23 5.19
N GLY A 57 12.67 0.02 3.98
CA GLY A 57 11.24 -0.12 3.70
C GLY A 57 10.63 -1.30 4.45
N VAL A 58 11.18 -2.50 4.26
CA VAL A 58 10.67 -3.72 4.91
C VAL A 58 10.95 -3.70 6.42
N GLY A 59 12.10 -3.18 6.86
CA GLY A 59 12.40 -3.00 8.28
C GLY A 59 11.41 -2.07 8.98
N GLY A 60 11.10 -0.93 8.35
CA GLY A 60 10.04 -0.02 8.80
C GLY A 60 8.69 -0.72 8.87
N MET A 61 8.32 -1.48 7.85
CA MET A 61 7.08 -2.28 7.86
C MET A 61 7.03 -3.24 9.05
N VAL A 62 8.10 -3.97 9.35
CA VAL A 62 8.17 -4.88 10.51
C VAL A 62 7.97 -4.09 11.81
N VAL A 63 8.74 -3.01 12.01
CA VAL A 63 8.69 -2.22 13.25
C VAL A 63 7.32 -1.58 13.46
N PHE A 64 6.79 -0.87 12.47
CA PHE A 64 5.51 -0.19 12.59
C PHE A 64 4.34 -1.17 12.70
N THR A 65 4.38 -2.31 12.01
CA THR A 65 3.33 -3.33 12.14
C THR A 65 3.40 -4.02 13.49
N ALA A 66 4.60 -4.29 14.02
CA ALA A 66 4.77 -4.85 15.36
C ALA A 66 4.27 -3.89 16.45
N LEU A 67 4.61 -2.60 16.35
CA LEU A 67 4.11 -1.57 17.24
C LEU A 67 2.58 -1.45 17.14
N HIS A 68 2.03 -1.40 15.93
CA HIS A 68 0.58 -1.38 15.72
C HIS A 68 -0.10 -2.60 16.35
N PHE A 69 0.46 -3.80 16.14
CA PHE A 69 -0.04 -5.03 16.73
C PHE A 69 0.03 -5.01 18.27
N TRP A 70 1.10 -4.45 18.84
CA TRP A 70 1.27 -4.29 20.28
C TRP A 70 0.24 -3.35 20.91
N TYR A 71 -0.09 -2.25 20.22
CA TYR A 71 -1.04 -1.23 20.68
C TYR A 71 -2.50 -1.55 20.33
N LEU A 72 -2.77 -2.64 19.60
CA LEU A 72 -4.15 -3.05 19.32
C LEU A 72 -4.91 -3.31 20.62
N PRO A 73 -6.17 -2.82 20.75
CA PRO A 73 -6.98 -3.05 21.93
C PRO A 73 -7.18 -4.55 22.18
N ARG A 74 -6.57 -5.08 23.25
CA ARG A 74 -6.64 -6.53 23.58
C ARG A 74 -8.00 -6.98 24.15
N LYS A 75 -8.90 -6.04 24.45
CA LYS A 75 -10.22 -6.33 25.02
C LYS A 75 -11.31 -6.06 23.96
N PRO A 76 -12.12 -7.06 23.56
CA PRO A 76 -13.26 -6.80 22.70
C PRO A 76 -14.25 -5.88 23.42
N ARG A 77 -14.56 -4.72 22.82
CA ARG A 77 -15.69 -3.89 23.26
C ARG A 77 -16.97 -4.74 23.17
N ARG A 78 -17.80 -4.66 24.22
CA ARG A 78 -18.87 -5.61 24.58
C ARG A 78 -19.81 -5.93 23.39
N LEU A 79 -19.53 -7.02 22.66
CA LEU A 79 -20.47 -7.66 21.75
C LEU A 79 -21.14 -8.86 22.45
N PRO A 80 -22.42 -9.17 22.14
CA PRO A 80 -23.12 -10.34 22.67
C PRO A 80 -22.36 -11.66 22.42
N ARG A 81 -22.42 -12.61 23.36
CA ARG A 81 -21.61 -13.86 23.34
C ARG A 81 -21.81 -14.70 22.08
N TRP A 82 -23.04 -14.81 21.57
CA TRP A 82 -23.37 -15.56 20.36
C TRP A 82 -22.80 -14.94 19.07
N MET A 83 -22.51 -13.64 19.06
CA MET A 83 -21.81 -12.97 17.97
C MET A 83 -20.31 -13.34 17.97
N ARG A 84 -19.74 -13.54 19.16
CA ARG A 84 -18.32 -13.89 19.36
C ARG A 84 -17.94 -15.26 18.80
N GLU A 85 -18.86 -16.24 18.91
CA GLU A 85 -18.63 -17.63 18.50
C GLU A 85 -18.91 -17.84 17.00
N ALA A 86 -19.84 -17.08 16.41
CA ALA A 86 -20.14 -17.13 14.98
C ALA A 86 -19.03 -16.52 14.09
N ASP A 87 -18.31 -15.50 14.56
CA ASP A 87 -17.38 -14.73 13.74
C ASP A 87 -16.07 -15.47 13.38
N TRP A 88 -15.44 -16.18 14.33
CA TRP A 88 -14.15 -16.87 14.07
C TRP A 88 -14.31 -18.10 13.20
N LEU A 89 -15.40 -18.85 13.39
CA LEU A 89 -15.75 -19.98 12.54
C LEU A 89 -16.03 -19.52 11.12
N GLN A 90 -16.77 -18.42 10.93
CA GLN A 90 -17.01 -17.83 9.61
C GLN A 90 -15.71 -17.37 8.96
N TRP A 91 -14.79 -16.73 9.69
CA TRP A 91 -13.48 -16.33 9.15
C TRP A 91 -12.58 -17.53 8.81
N ALA A 92 -12.53 -18.54 9.68
CA ALA A 92 -11.79 -19.77 9.43
C ALA A 92 -12.36 -20.51 8.21
N GLU A 93 -13.69 -20.56 8.08
CA GLU A 93 -14.39 -21.08 6.91
C GLU A 93 -14.05 -20.27 5.65
N SER A 94 -14.02 -18.93 5.75
CA SER A 94 -13.67 -18.03 4.64
C SER A 94 -12.24 -18.24 4.16
N LEU A 95 -11.29 -18.31 5.10
CA LEU A 95 -9.89 -18.60 4.82
C LEU A 95 -9.72 -20.00 4.25
N PHE A 96 -10.44 -20.99 4.77
CA PHE A 96 -10.47 -22.35 4.25
C PHE A 96 -10.92 -22.37 2.79
N TRP A 97 -12.03 -21.73 2.45
CA TRP A 97 -12.51 -21.67 1.05
C TRP A 97 -11.55 -20.89 0.14
N GLY A 98 -10.94 -19.81 0.63
CA GLY A 98 -9.95 -19.03 -0.12
C GLY A 98 -8.65 -19.82 -0.39
N VAL A 99 -8.12 -20.49 0.63
CA VAL A 99 -6.94 -21.36 0.52
C VAL A 99 -7.23 -22.56 -0.37
N LEU A 100 -8.42 -23.16 -0.26
CA LEU A 100 -8.84 -24.27 -1.11
C LEU A 100 -8.95 -23.82 -2.58
N ALA A 101 -9.55 -22.65 -2.84
CA ALA A 101 -9.63 -22.09 -4.18
C ALA A 101 -8.24 -21.78 -4.77
N LEU A 102 -7.32 -21.25 -3.97
CA LEU A 102 -5.94 -21.00 -4.37
C LEU A 102 -5.18 -22.31 -4.64
N ALA A 103 -5.30 -23.30 -3.75
CA ALA A 103 -4.68 -24.62 -3.90
C ALA A 103 -5.20 -25.36 -5.14
N LEU A 104 -6.51 -25.30 -5.40
CA LEU A 104 -7.14 -25.81 -6.62
C LEU A 104 -6.62 -25.09 -7.86
N SER A 105 -6.44 -23.76 -7.79
CA SER A 105 -5.88 -22.96 -8.89
C SER A 105 -4.43 -23.33 -9.21
N LEU A 106 -3.63 -23.59 -8.17
CA LEU A 106 -2.24 -24.04 -8.32
C LEU A 106 -2.15 -25.49 -8.83
N TRP A 107 -3.09 -26.36 -8.46
CA TRP A 107 -3.08 -27.78 -8.83
C TRP A 107 -3.66 -28.06 -10.23
N LEU A 108 -4.81 -27.46 -10.55
CA LEU A 108 -5.54 -27.69 -11.82
C LEU A 108 -5.11 -26.73 -12.94
N GLY A 109 -4.40 -25.65 -12.59
CA GLY A 109 -4.12 -24.53 -13.48
C GLY A 109 -5.31 -23.55 -13.58
N PRO A 110 -5.04 -22.30 -14.00
CA PRO A 110 -5.99 -21.19 -13.86
C PRO A 110 -7.30 -21.39 -14.64
N ILE A 111 -7.22 -22.01 -15.82
CA ILE A 111 -8.39 -22.20 -16.70
C ILE A 111 -9.36 -23.25 -16.13
N LYS A 112 -8.84 -24.34 -15.57
CA LYS A 112 -9.66 -25.45 -15.04
C LYS A 112 -10.21 -25.15 -13.64
N ALA A 113 -9.52 -24.32 -12.86
CA ALA A 113 -9.99 -23.89 -11.55
C ALA A 113 -11.04 -22.77 -11.61
N ALA A 114 -11.09 -22.01 -12.70
CA ALA A 114 -11.99 -20.87 -12.90
C ALA A 114 -13.46 -21.10 -12.49
N PRO A 115 -14.15 -22.20 -12.86
CA PRO A 115 -15.55 -22.42 -12.45
C PRO A 115 -15.72 -22.61 -10.94
N TYR A 116 -14.75 -23.25 -10.27
CA TYR A 116 -14.78 -23.46 -8.82
C TYR A 116 -14.49 -22.16 -8.05
N VAL A 117 -13.51 -21.40 -8.51
CA VAL A 117 -13.19 -20.08 -7.96
C VAL A 117 -14.36 -19.13 -8.15
N PHE A 118 -14.99 -19.15 -9.33
CA PHE A 118 -16.16 -18.34 -9.62
C PHE A 118 -17.35 -18.70 -8.72
N LEU A 119 -17.65 -19.99 -8.55
CA LEU A 119 -18.71 -20.47 -7.65
C LEU A 119 -18.51 -19.97 -6.22
N VAL A 120 -17.30 -20.20 -5.65
CA VAL A 120 -16.94 -19.74 -4.32
C VAL A 120 -17.05 -18.22 -4.22
N ALA A 121 -16.56 -17.48 -5.22
CA ALA A 121 -16.66 -16.02 -5.25
C ALA A 121 -18.12 -15.55 -5.29
N THR A 122 -18.97 -16.14 -6.14
CA THR A 122 -20.39 -15.76 -6.24
C THR A 122 -21.14 -15.99 -4.93
N ILE A 123 -21.01 -17.17 -4.31
CA ILE A 123 -21.67 -17.49 -3.03
C ILE A 123 -21.24 -16.51 -1.93
N ARG A 124 -19.96 -16.12 -1.93
CA ARG A 124 -19.41 -15.20 -0.94
C ARG A 124 -19.82 -13.75 -1.21
N VAL A 125 -19.87 -13.33 -2.46
CA VAL A 125 -20.31 -11.99 -2.86
C VAL A 125 -21.80 -11.78 -2.57
N THR A 126 -22.66 -12.78 -2.80
CA THR A 126 -24.08 -12.71 -2.41
C THR A 126 -24.26 -12.64 -0.89
N TRP A 127 -23.45 -13.36 -0.12
CA TRP A 127 -23.47 -13.30 1.34
C TRP A 127 -23.06 -11.92 1.88
N LEU A 128 -21.98 -11.33 1.35
CA LEU A 128 -21.54 -9.95 1.63
C LEU A 128 -22.61 -8.91 1.23
N TYR A 129 -23.38 -9.18 0.17
CA TYR A 129 -24.44 -8.29 -0.27
C TYR A 129 -25.62 -8.26 0.72
N GLN A 130 -25.93 -9.37 1.41
CA GLN A 130 -27.07 -9.44 2.33
C GLN A 130 -26.82 -8.79 3.70
N HIS A 131 -25.55 -8.65 4.13
CA HIS A 131 -25.20 -8.10 5.45
C HIS A 131 -24.70 -6.65 5.36
N TRP A 132 -25.41 -5.72 6.02
CA TRP A 132 -25.15 -4.27 5.89
C TRP A 132 -23.83 -3.81 6.55
N THR A 133 -23.39 -4.50 7.62
CA THR A 133 -22.08 -4.31 8.26
C THR A 133 -20.93 -4.59 7.29
N ASP A 134 -21.10 -5.61 6.45
CA ASP A 134 -20.06 -6.14 5.59
C ASP A 134 -19.86 -5.26 4.36
N ARG A 135 -20.90 -4.57 3.88
CA ARG A 135 -20.77 -3.57 2.81
C ARG A 135 -19.96 -2.36 3.25
N ARG A 136 -20.12 -1.90 4.50
CA ARG A 136 -19.33 -0.79 5.05
C ARG A 136 -17.86 -1.20 5.20
N GLU A 137 -17.62 -2.41 5.70
CA GLU A 137 -16.29 -2.97 5.81
C GLU A 137 -15.64 -3.14 4.43
N ALA A 138 -16.36 -3.71 3.45
CA ALA A 138 -15.90 -3.87 2.08
C ALA A 138 -15.51 -2.53 1.42
N LYS A 139 -16.24 -1.44 1.70
CA LYS A 139 -15.84 -0.09 1.25
C LYS A 139 -14.53 0.38 1.87
N VAL A 140 -14.30 0.08 3.16
CA VAL A 140 -13.03 0.37 3.83
C VAL A 140 -11.90 -0.43 3.20
N TRP A 141 -12.09 -1.73 2.98
CA TRP A 141 -11.10 -2.58 2.29
C TRP A 141 -10.84 -2.10 0.86
N ALA A 142 -11.88 -1.75 0.11
CA ALA A 142 -11.76 -1.21 -1.24
C ALA A 142 -11.02 0.14 -1.27
N SER A 143 -11.11 0.95 -0.21
CA SER A 143 -10.37 2.21 -0.13
C SER A 143 -8.84 2.01 -0.17
N VAL A 144 -8.32 0.86 0.30
CA VAL A 144 -6.89 0.53 0.20
C VAL A 144 -6.47 0.39 -1.27
N VAL A 145 -7.34 -0.15 -2.11
CA VAL A 145 -7.09 -0.30 -3.56
C VAL A 145 -6.96 1.06 -4.24
N GLU A 146 -7.72 2.06 -3.79
CA GLU A 146 -7.57 3.43 -4.29
C GLU A 146 -6.17 3.98 -4.03
N TRP A 147 -5.65 3.83 -2.80
CA TRP A 147 -4.30 4.28 -2.45
C TRP A 147 -3.21 3.54 -3.21
N ALA A 148 -3.38 2.22 -3.39
CA ALA A 148 -2.51 1.43 -4.26
C ALA A 148 -2.58 1.92 -5.72
N GLY A 149 -3.77 2.28 -6.20
CA GLY A 149 -3.99 2.85 -7.53
C GLY A 149 -3.26 4.17 -7.74
N TRP A 150 -3.30 5.08 -6.76
CA TRP A 150 -2.51 6.32 -6.79
C TRP A 150 -1.01 6.03 -6.87
N PHE A 151 -0.50 5.10 -6.07
CA PHE A 151 0.91 4.72 -6.13
C PHE A 151 1.27 4.11 -7.50
N LEU A 152 0.44 3.23 -8.06
CA LEU A 152 0.66 2.65 -9.38
C LEU A 152 0.65 3.74 -10.47
N ALA A 153 -0.33 4.65 -10.45
CA ALA A 153 -0.39 5.76 -11.39
C ALA A 153 0.88 6.64 -11.31
N TYR A 154 1.38 6.91 -10.11
CA TYR A 154 2.64 7.61 -9.91
C TYR A 154 3.81 6.89 -10.57
N VAL A 155 3.99 5.59 -10.28
CA VAL A 155 5.06 4.77 -10.85
C VAL A 155 5.02 4.73 -12.38
N LEU A 156 3.82 4.68 -12.96
CA LEU A 156 3.62 4.65 -14.42
C LEU A 156 3.87 6.02 -15.08
N LEU A 157 3.60 7.12 -14.39
CA LEU A 157 3.75 8.47 -14.94
C LEU A 157 5.16 9.03 -14.82
N VAL A 158 5.93 8.64 -13.79
CA VAL A 158 7.31 9.12 -13.58
C VAL A 158 8.20 8.93 -14.82
N PRO A 159 8.25 7.75 -15.49
CA PRO A 159 9.07 7.57 -16.69
C PRO A 159 8.61 8.41 -17.89
N ILE A 160 7.33 8.81 -17.91
CA ILE A 160 6.74 9.54 -19.03
C ILE A 160 6.97 11.04 -18.86
N ILE A 161 6.59 11.59 -17.71
CA ILE A 161 6.55 13.05 -17.46
C ILE A 161 7.82 13.53 -16.75
N GLY A 162 8.35 12.73 -15.83
CA GLY A 162 9.54 13.03 -15.03
C GLY A 162 9.27 13.07 -13.54
N TYR A 163 10.31 12.82 -12.74
CA TYR A 163 10.16 12.60 -11.31
C TYR A 163 9.66 13.85 -10.57
N LEU A 164 10.28 15.01 -10.77
CA LEU A 164 9.90 16.25 -10.10
C LEU A 164 8.45 16.68 -10.40
N PRO A 165 8.02 16.87 -11.66
CA PRO A 165 6.66 17.35 -11.96
C PRO A 165 5.59 16.37 -11.47
N VAL A 166 5.81 15.05 -11.62
CA VAL A 166 4.86 14.03 -11.13
C VAL A 166 4.80 14.03 -9.61
N THR A 167 5.95 14.14 -8.92
CA THR A 167 5.98 14.20 -7.44
C THR A 167 5.23 15.40 -6.91
N VAL A 168 5.46 16.60 -7.47
CA VAL A 168 4.74 17.80 -7.05
C VAL A 168 3.24 17.65 -7.30
N ALA A 169 2.84 17.22 -8.50
CA ALA A 169 1.43 17.04 -8.85
C ALA A 169 0.74 16.02 -7.93
N PHE A 170 1.33 14.84 -7.75
CA PHE A 170 0.76 13.80 -6.89
C PHE A 170 0.74 14.21 -5.43
N THR A 171 1.77 14.89 -4.93
CA THR A 171 1.79 15.33 -3.53
C THR A 171 0.62 16.29 -3.28
N VAL A 172 0.41 17.29 -4.14
CA VAL A 172 -0.71 18.24 -4.03
C VAL A 172 -2.07 17.54 -4.20
N LEU A 173 -2.22 16.69 -5.22
CA LEU A 173 -3.46 15.96 -5.48
C LEU A 173 -3.83 15.05 -4.31
N LEU A 174 -2.86 14.36 -3.72
CA LEU A 174 -3.09 13.49 -2.57
C LEU A 174 -3.36 14.30 -1.31
N THR A 175 -2.67 15.41 -1.06
CA THR A 175 -2.99 16.32 0.05
C THR A 175 -4.43 16.84 -0.06
N TRP A 176 -4.86 17.22 -1.27
CA TRP A 176 -6.25 17.59 -1.54
C TRP A 176 -7.23 16.43 -1.34
N ARG A 177 -6.87 15.23 -1.82
CA ARG A 177 -7.69 14.01 -1.71
C ARG A 177 -7.88 13.55 -0.26
N VAL A 178 -6.89 13.75 0.61
CA VAL A 178 -7.00 13.53 2.07
C VAL A 178 -8.01 14.49 2.70
N GLY A 179 -8.26 15.64 2.08
CA GLY A 179 -9.29 16.61 2.49
C GLY A 179 -8.73 17.95 2.95
N TYR A 180 -7.40 18.13 2.93
CA TYR A 180 -6.79 19.44 3.15
C TYR A 180 -7.09 20.33 1.95
N ARG A 181 -7.82 21.43 2.19
CA ARG A 181 -8.25 22.36 1.12
C ARG A 181 -7.66 23.75 1.26
N ASP A 182 -7.00 24.04 2.38
CA ASP A 182 -6.42 25.35 2.58
C ASP A 182 -5.18 25.58 1.71
N HIS A 183 -5.08 26.79 1.16
CA HIS A 183 -4.03 27.19 0.23
C HIS A 183 -2.63 27.14 0.85
N ILE A 184 -2.48 27.43 2.15
CA ILE A 184 -1.19 27.32 2.85
C ILE A 184 -0.74 25.86 2.87
N MET A 185 -1.67 24.93 3.07
CA MET A 185 -1.38 23.49 3.05
C MET A 185 -1.02 22.98 1.65
N MET A 186 -1.62 23.54 0.61
CA MET A 186 -1.24 23.21 -0.76
C MET A 186 0.18 23.71 -1.07
N TRP A 187 0.52 24.94 -0.68
CA TRP A 187 1.87 25.48 -0.88
C TRP A 187 2.93 24.74 -0.05
N SER A 188 2.61 24.35 1.18
CA SER A 188 3.52 23.53 1.98
C SER A 188 3.73 22.15 1.38
N ALA A 189 2.70 21.55 0.78
CA ALA A 189 2.82 20.28 0.05
C ALA A 189 3.74 20.41 -1.19
N VAL A 190 3.61 21.50 -1.96
CA VAL A 190 4.53 21.80 -3.08
C VAL A 190 5.96 21.96 -2.58
N LEU A 191 6.17 22.79 -1.56
CA LEU A 191 7.49 23.05 -1.00
C LEU A 191 8.13 21.76 -0.47
N PHE A 192 7.35 20.94 0.23
CA PHE A 192 7.79 19.64 0.73
C PHE A 192 8.21 18.71 -0.42
N ALA A 193 7.40 18.59 -1.47
CA ALA A 193 7.72 17.77 -2.64
C ALA A 193 9.05 18.20 -3.28
N ILE A 194 9.24 19.50 -3.50
CA ILE A 194 10.49 20.04 -4.05
C ILE A 194 11.66 19.75 -3.11
N ALA A 195 11.52 20.01 -1.81
CA ALA A 195 12.56 19.78 -0.83
C ALA A 195 12.99 18.30 -0.80
N VAL A 196 12.04 17.37 -0.82
CA VAL A 196 12.34 15.92 -0.88
C VAL A 196 13.12 15.57 -2.13
N VAL A 197 12.68 16.02 -3.32
CA VAL A 197 13.41 15.74 -4.57
C VAL A 197 14.84 16.29 -4.50
N LEU A 198 15.02 17.51 -4.01
CA LEU A 198 16.34 18.13 -3.88
C LEU A 198 17.23 17.39 -2.87
N VAL A 199 16.69 16.93 -1.74
CA VAL A 199 17.46 16.14 -0.77
C VAL A 199 17.90 14.81 -1.40
N PHE A 200 17.00 14.09 -2.07
CA PHE A 200 17.34 12.80 -2.68
C PHE A 200 18.33 12.92 -3.84
N LYS A 201 18.22 14.00 -4.63
CA LYS A 201 19.14 14.24 -5.74
C LYS A 201 20.49 14.78 -5.27
N SER A 202 20.50 15.82 -4.44
CA SER A 202 21.72 16.55 -4.07
C SER A 202 22.48 15.89 -2.92
N PHE A 203 21.78 15.39 -1.91
CA PHE A 203 22.42 14.78 -0.74
C PHE A 203 22.64 13.28 -0.92
N LEU A 204 21.63 12.55 -1.41
CA LEU A 204 21.69 11.08 -1.54
C LEU A 204 22.20 10.60 -2.92
N GLN A 205 22.44 11.53 -3.85
CA GLN A 205 22.92 11.25 -5.22
C GLN A 205 22.15 10.14 -5.95
N VAL A 206 20.85 10.05 -5.68
CA VAL A 206 20.00 9.00 -6.27
C VAL A 206 19.88 9.25 -7.76
N LYS A 207 20.13 8.20 -8.55
CA LYS A 207 19.98 8.22 -10.00
C LYS A 207 18.50 8.19 -10.36
N ILE A 208 17.98 9.35 -10.71
CA ILE A 208 16.62 9.50 -11.22
C ILE A 208 16.65 9.21 -12.73
N PRO A 209 15.83 8.26 -13.23
CA PRO A 209 15.74 8.01 -14.66
C PRO A 209 15.12 9.23 -15.37
N GLY A 210 15.72 9.65 -16.49
CA GLY A 210 15.19 10.74 -17.31
C GLY A 210 13.81 10.40 -17.88
N SER A 211 13.00 11.43 -18.13
CA SER A 211 11.64 11.27 -18.65
C SER A 211 11.58 11.32 -20.17
N ALA A 212 10.59 10.63 -20.75
CA ALA A 212 10.31 10.71 -22.18
C ALA A 212 9.90 12.14 -22.61
N LEU A 213 9.23 12.88 -21.73
CA LEU A 213 8.81 14.26 -21.99
C LEU A 213 9.99 15.22 -22.18
N TYR A 214 11.11 14.99 -21.47
CA TYR A 214 12.29 15.85 -21.59
C TYR A 214 12.96 15.80 -22.97
N GLU A 215 12.70 14.75 -23.76
CA GLU A 215 13.25 14.63 -25.11
C GLU A 215 12.70 15.68 -26.09
N TYR A 216 11.51 16.21 -25.82
CA TYR A 216 10.85 17.22 -26.63
C TYR A 216 11.22 18.67 -26.24
N LEU A 217 12.02 18.86 -25.19
CA LEU A 217 12.46 20.19 -24.77
C LEU A 217 13.55 20.75 -25.70
N PRO A 218 13.61 22.08 -25.91
CA PRO A 218 14.66 22.71 -26.69
C PRO A 218 16.03 22.58 -25.98
N GLY A 219 17.11 22.50 -26.76
CA GLY A 219 18.42 21.96 -26.38
C GLY A 219 18.90 22.24 -24.95
N ALA A 220 19.03 23.53 -24.56
CA ALA A 220 19.54 23.89 -23.23
C ALA A 220 18.65 23.38 -22.08
N LEU A 221 17.32 23.41 -22.26
CA LEU A 221 16.37 22.90 -21.27
C LEU A 221 16.41 21.37 -21.20
N ARG A 222 16.47 20.68 -22.35
CA ARG A 222 16.59 19.23 -22.40
C ARG A 222 17.81 18.72 -21.61
N SER A 223 18.98 19.30 -21.86
CA SER A 223 20.21 18.92 -21.15
C SER A 223 20.10 19.19 -19.64
N PHE A 224 19.54 20.35 -19.25
CA PHE A 224 19.35 20.68 -17.84
C PHE A 224 18.44 19.67 -17.13
N PHE A 225 17.28 19.35 -17.70
CA PHE A 225 16.32 18.43 -17.10
C PHE A 225 16.84 16.98 -17.07
N ILE A 226 17.44 16.47 -18.14
CA ILE A 226 17.97 15.09 -18.17
C ILE A 226 19.11 14.89 -17.15
N LEU A 227 19.96 15.90 -16.95
CA LEU A 227 21.08 15.80 -16.02
C LEU A 227 20.63 15.93 -14.56
N ASN A 228 19.64 16.80 -14.29
CA ASN A 228 19.28 17.18 -12.93
C ASN A 228 18.00 16.52 -12.40
N PHE A 229 17.05 16.11 -13.24
CA PHE A 229 15.67 15.75 -12.84
C PHE A 229 15.03 14.62 -13.64
#